data_AF-A0A6V7LHC2-F1
#
_entry.id   AF-A0A6V7LHC2-F1
#
_cell.length_a   1.000
_cell.length_b   1.000
_cell.length_c   1.000
_cell.angle_alpha   90.00
_cell.angle_beta   90.00
_cell.angle_gamma   90.00
#
_symmetry.space_group_name_H-M   'P 1'
#
loop_
_entity.id
_entity.type
_entity.pdbx_description
1 polymer ?
#
loop_
_entity_poly.entity_id
_entity_poly.type
_entity_poly.pdbx_seq_one_letter_code
_entity_poly.pdbx_strand_id
1 'polypeptide(L)'
;MIANDLVGSVPTHLNNYKICKSNNCKEAAAYILEGLDTQQNPCDNFYKFVCGKWYMNNTLPKGRNNWSRVSTAERQIKKRLISILEDNEEIINITKPVALMREYYRDCMDL
;
A
#
# COMPACT_ATOMS: atom_id res chain seq x y z
N MET A 1 -22.49 4.82 -11.23
CA MET A 1 -23.43 4.05 -10.40
C MET A 1 -22.86 2.65 -10.11
N ILE A 2 -21.70 2.48 -9.45
CA ILE A 2 -21.30 1.15 -8.94
C ILE A 2 -20.23 1.34 -7.85
N ALA A 3 -20.66 1.60 -6.62
CA ALA A 3 -19.81 1.52 -5.42
C ALA A 3 -20.56 0.99 -4.19
N ASN A 4 -21.90 0.94 -4.26
CA ASN A 4 -22.74 0.48 -3.16
C ASN A 4 -23.03 -1.03 -3.19
N ASP A 5 -22.75 -1.73 -4.29
CA ASP A 5 -23.14 -3.15 -4.47
C ASP A 5 -21.99 -4.14 -4.21
N LEU A 6 -20.77 -3.66 -3.93
CA LEU A 6 -19.63 -4.51 -3.57
C LEU A 6 -19.58 -4.86 -2.07
N VAL A 7 -20.36 -4.15 -1.26
CA VAL A 7 -20.71 -4.63 0.08
C VAL A 7 -21.93 -5.51 -0.12
N GLY A 8 -21.69 -6.79 -0.48
CA GLY A 8 -22.73 -7.80 -0.53
C GLY A 8 -23.64 -7.62 0.68
N SER A 9 -24.95 -7.52 0.43
CA SER A 9 -26.04 -7.29 1.38
C SER A 9 -25.55 -7.31 2.82
N VAL A 10 -25.29 -6.12 3.39
CA VAL A 10 -24.93 -5.93 4.81
C VAL A 10 -25.73 -6.95 5.63
N PRO A 11 -25.09 -8.01 6.20
CA PRO A 11 -25.82 -9.02 6.93
C PRO A 11 -26.72 -8.35 7.96
N THR A 12 -27.96 -8.78 8.09
CA THR A 12 -28.98 -8.16 8.98
C THR A 12 -28.50 -8.01 10.44
N HIS A 13 -27.48 -8.77 10.84
CA HIS A 13 -26.79 -8.66 12.12
C HIS A 13 -25.92 -7.39 12.29
N LEU A 14 -25.59 -6.67 11.21
CA LEU A 14 -24.78 -5.46 11.24
C LEU A 14 -25.57 -4.20 11.66
N ASN A 15 -26.91 -4.27 11.76
CA ASN A 15 -27.75 -3.16 12.21
C ASN A 15 -27.43 -2.68 13.63
N ASN A 16 -26.73 -3.49 14.43
CA ASN A 16 -26.28 -3.13 15.78
C ASN A 16 -24.85 -2.55 15.82
N TYR A 17 -24.14 -2.46 14.68
CA TYR A 17 -22.77 -1.98 14.63
C TYR A 17 -22.68 -0.57 14.07
N LYS A 18 -21.99 0.32 14.79
CA LYS A 18 -21.71 1.68 14.33
C LYS A 18 -20.70 1.63 13.16
N ILE A 19 -21.18 1.85 11.93
CA ILE A 19 -20.34 1.91 10.74
C ILE A 19 -19.49 3.20 10.77
N CYS A 20 -18.18 3.04 10.61
CA CYS A 20 -17.26 4.17 10.49
C CYS A 20 -17.43 4.87 9.12
N LYS A 21 -17.55 6.21 9.13
CA LYS A 21 -17.71 7.03 7.91
C LYS A 21 -16.60 8.05 7.70
N SER A 22 -15.55 8.03 8.53
CA SER A 22 -14.38 8.91 8.35
C SER A 22 -13.67 8.61 7.03
N ASN A 23 -12.90 9.57 6.52
CA ASN A 23 -12.16 9.39 5.27
C ASN A 23 -11.17 8.21 5.38
N ASN A 24 -10.44 8.09 6.48
CA ASN A 24 -9.53 6.97 6.73
C ASN A 24 -10.23 5.61 6.63
N CYS A 25 -11.46 5.49 7.15
CA CYS A 25 -12.25 4.25 7.04
C CYS A 25 -12.67 3.97 5.60
N LYS A 26 -13.06 5.00 4.84
CA LYS A 26 -13.40 4.85 3.41
C LYS A 26 -12.19 4.45 2.59
N GLU A 27 -11.03 5.05 2.83
CA GLU A 27 -9.77 4.71 2.17
C GLU A 27 -9.33 3.27 2.49
N ALA A 28 -9.38 2.87 3.76
CA ALA A 28 -9.09 1.50 4.16
C ALA A 28 -10.06 0.50 3.53
N ALA A 29 -11.36 0.80 3.49
CA ALA A 29 -12.35 -0.04 2.84
C ALA A 29 -12.08 -0.17 1.33
N ALA A 30 -11.78 0.94 0.64
CA ALA A 30 -11.43 0.92 -0.77
C ALA A 30 -10.17 0.09 -1.06
N TYR A 31 -9.13 0.21 -0.23
CA TYR A 31 -7.91 -0.58 -0.34
C TYR A 31 -8.16 -2.09 -0.18
N ILE A 32 -9.04 -2.48 0.75
CA ILE A 32 -9.45 -3.88 0.93
C ILE A 32 -10.25 -4.37 -0.29
N LEU A 33 -11.23 -3.58 -0.73
CA LEU A 33 -12.10 -3.91 -1.88
C LEU A 33 -11.35 -4.05 -3.19
N GLU A 34 -10.26 -3.29 -3.38
CA GLU A 34 -9.37 -3.40 -4.54
C GLU A 34 -8.76 -4.80 -4.67
N GLY A 35 -8.45 -5.47 -3.54
CA GLY A 35 -7.87 -6.81 -3.55
C GLY A 35 -8.88 -7.96 -3.65
N LEU A 36 -10.11 -7.71 -3.20
CA LEU A 36 -11.15 -8.74 -3.06
C LEU A 36 -11.69 -9.23 -4.41
N ASP A 37 -11.62 -10.54 -4.63
CA ASP A 37 -12.34 -11.25 -5.69
C ASP A 37 -13.60 -11.95 -5.13
N THR A 38 -14.72 -11.25 -5.20
CA THR A 38 -16.03 -11.72 -4.70
C THR A 38 -16.65 -12.84 -5.53
N GLN A 39 -16.03 -13.22 -6.66
CA GLN A 39 -16.46 -14.40 -7.42
C GLN A 39 -15.96 -15.71 -6.80
N GLN A 40 -14.98 -15.63 -5.89
CA GLN A 40 -14.46 -16.79 -5.17
C GLN A 40 -15.28 -17.02 -3.90
N ASN A 41 -15.57 -18.27 -3.59
CA ASN A 41 -16.14 -18.62 -2.30
C ASN A 41 -15.04 -18.58 -1.23
N PRO A 42 -15.16 -17.75 -0.18
CA PRO A 42 -14.16 -17.67 0.89
C PRO A 42 -13.97 -18.99 1.65
N CYS A 43 -15.00 -19.84 1.72
CA CYS A 43 -14.91 -21.15 2.38
C CYS A 43 -14.08 -22.16 1.58
N ASP A 44 -13.97 -21.98 0.26
CA ASP A 44 -13.23 -22.89 -0.62
C ASP A 44 -11.80 -22.40 -0.82
N ASN A 45 -11.60 -21.09 -1.05
CA ASN A 45 -10.28 -20.51 -1.23
C ASN A 45 -10.23 -19.06 -0.72
N PHE A 46 -10.03 -18.93 0.59
CA PHE A 46 -9.96 -17.62 1.23
C PHE A 46 -8.87 -16.73 0.63
N TYR A 47 -7.71 -17.29 0.26
CA TYR A 47 -6.62 -16.52 -0.36
C TYR A 47 -7.04 -15.86 -1.68
N LYS A 48 -7.66 -16.62 -2.59
CA LYS A 48 -8.17 -16.06 -3.85
C LYS A 48 -9.31 -15.08 -3.60
N PHE A 49 -10.17 -15.33 -2.60
CA PHE A 49 -11.19 -14.37 -2.22
C PHE A 49 -10.57 -13.03 -1.78
N VAL A 50 -9.61 -13.02 -0.85
CA VAL A 50 -9.05 -11.77 -0.31
C VAL A 50 -8.01 -11.07 -1.19
N CYS A 51 -7.27 -11.83 -1.99
CA CYS A 51 -6.13 -11.31 -2.77
C CYS A 51 -6.32 -11.46 -4.28
N GLY A 52 -7.37 -12.12 -4.77
CA GLY A 52 -7.49 -12.55 -6.16
C GLY A 52 -7.37 -11.42 -7.17
N LYS A 53 -8.10 -10.31 -6.96
CA LYS A 53 -7.98 -9.15 -7.85
C LYS A 53 -6.63 -8.48 -7.75
N TRP A 54 -6.06 -8.39 -6.55
CA TRP A 54 -4.72 -7.82 -6.38
C TRP A 54 -3.69 -8.64 -7.17
N TYR A 55 -3.72 -9.96 -7.03
CA TYR A 55 -2.82 -10.88 -7.73
C TYR A 55 -2.95 -10.75 -9.26
N MET A 56 -4.17 -10.67 -9.79
CA MET A 56 -4.40 -10.50 -11.22
C MET A 56 -3.86 -9.16 -11.75
N ASN A 57 -3.98 -8.09 -10.97
CA ASN A 57 -3.62 -6.74 -11.40
C ASN A 57 -2.16 -6.35 -11.09
N ASN A 58 -1.43 -7.17 -10.35
CA ASN A 58 -0.08 -6.86 -9.86
C ASN A 58 0.91 -7.97 -10.26
N THR A 59 1.31 -7.97 -11.53
CA THR A 59 2.33 -8.89 -12.03
C THR A 59 3.71 -8.58 -11.44
N LEU A 60 4.52 -9.63 -11.25
CA LEU A 60 5.89 -9.51 -10.74
C LEU A 60 6.72 -8.62 -11.67
N PRO A 61 7.20 -7.44 -11.20
CA PRO A 61 8.01 -6.57 -12.03
C PRO A 61 9.36 -7.22 -12.37
N LYS A 62 9.92 -6.86 -13.53
CA LYS A 62 11.24 -7.37 -13.96
C LYS A 62 12.31 -7.10 -12.89
N GLY A 63 13.18 -8.09 -12.65
CA GLY A 63 14.28 -7.99 -11.69
C GLY A 63 13.84 -8.09 -10.23
N ARG A 64 12.62 -8.53 -9.96
CA ARG A 64 12.12 -8.83 -8.61
C ARG A 64 11.84 -10.32 -8.48
N ASN A 65 12.08 -10.86 -7.30
CA ASN A 65 11.75 -12.25 -6.96
C ASN A 65 10.45 -12.38 -6.17
N ASN A 66 9.89 -11.26 -5.69
CA ASN A 66 8.64 -11.21 -4.94
C ASN A 66 7.89 -9.91 -5.27
N TRP A 67 6.57 -10.01 -5.37
CA TRP A 67 5.67 -8.87 -5.47
C TRP A 67 4.43 -9.12 -4.61
N SER A 68 4.39 -8.41 -3.50
CA SER A 68 3.33 -8.41 -2.49
C SER A 68 3.01 -6.98 -2.05
N ARG A 69 1.88 -6.80 -1.37
CA ARG A 69 1.52 -5.52 -0.73
C ARG A 69 2.65 -4.97 0.16
N VAL A 70 3.35 -5.84 0.90
CA VAL A 70 4.53 -5.45 1.71
C VAL A 70 5.65 -4.93 0.82
N SER A 71 6.03 -5.66 -0.24
CA SER A 71 7.09 -5.23 -1.15
C SER A 71 6.75 -3.93 -1.90
N THR A 72 5.46 -3.66 -2.13
CA THR A 72 5.01 -2.39 -2.71
C THR A 72 5.18 -1.23 -1.72
N ALA A 73 4.89 -1.46 -0.44
CA ALA A 73 5.10 -0.48 0.62
C ALA A 73 6.60 -0.21 0.82
N GLU A 74 7.44 -1.24 0.88
CA GLU A 74 8.90 -1.10 0.93
C GLU A 74 9.45 -0.27 -0.24
N ARG A 75 8.91 -0.48 -1.45
CA ARG A 75 9.28 0.32 -2.62
C ARG A 75 8.88 1.79 -2.44
N GLN A 76 7.71 2.08 -1.89
CA GLN A 76 7.29 3.46 -1.63
C GLN A 76 8.14 4.12 -0.54
N ILE A 77 8.47 3.40 0.53
CA ILE A 77 9.37 3.86 1.58
C ILE A 77 10.74 4.18 1.00
N LYS A 78 11.33 3.26 0.21
CA LYS A 78 12.63 3.48 -0.45
C LYS A 78 12.62 4.71 -1.34
N LYS A 79 11.55 4.93 -2.13
CA LYS A 79 11.40 6.14 -2.95
C LYS A 79 11.38 7.42 -2.12
N ARG A 80 10.64 7.43 -1.01
CA ARG A 80 10.60 8.59 -0.10
C ARG A 80 11.95 8.83 0.56
N LEU A 81 12.63 7.76 1.00
CA LEU A 81 13.97 7.86 1.57
C LEU A 81 14.96 8.45 0.57
N ILE A 82 14.99 7.94 -0.67
CA ILE A 82 15.83 8.49 -1.75
C ILE A 82 15.54 9.98 -1.95
N SER A 83 14.26 10.38 -2.02
CA SER A 83 13.90 11.79 -2.16
C SER A 83 14.41 12.67 -1.01
N ILE A 84 14.50 12.16 0.21
CA ILE A 84 15.06 12.88 1.36
C ILE A 84 16.59 12.97 1.26
N LEU A 85 17.24 11.94 0.70
CA LEU A 85 18.70 11.87 0.56
C LEU A 85 19.22 12.71 -0.61
N GLU A 86 18.44 12.83 -1.68
CA GLU A 86 18.75 13.64 -2.88
C GLU A 86 18.35 15.11 -2.74
N ASP A 87 17.65 15.45 -1.67
CA ASP A 87 17.21 16.81 -1.41
C ASP A 87 18.40 17.77 -1.19
N ASN A 88 18.29 18.96 -1.76
CA ASN A 88 19.30 20.01 -1.80
C ASN A 88 19.11 21.08 -0.72
N GLU A 89 18.21 20.86 0.25
CA GLU A 89 18.13 21.70 1.45
C GLU A 89 19.50 21.92 2.10
N GLU A 90 19.78 23.18 2.48
CA GLU A 90 21.05 23.54 3.10
C GLU A 90 21.32 22.73 4.37
N ILE A 91 22.56 22.28 4.53
CA ILE A 91 22.99 21.41 5.64
C ILE A 91 22.71 22.04 7.01
N ILE A 92 22.69 23.38 7.10
CA ILE A 92 22.38 24.11 8.34
C ILE A 92 20.96 23.83 8.88
N ASN A 93 20.05 23.36 8.03
CA ASN A 93 18.65 23.11 8.37
C ASN A 93 18.35 21.63 8.70
N ILE A 94 19.37 20.77 8.70
CA ILE A 94 19.21 19.33 8.95
C ILE A 94 20.06 18.85 10.12
N THR A 95 19.63 17.76 10.75
CA THR A 95 20.40 17.14 11.83
C THR A 95 21.66 16.46 11.30
N LYS A 96 22.72 16.39 12.13
CA LYS A 96 23.99 15.73 11.78
C LYS A 96 23.83 14.30 11.21
N PRO A 97 22.96 13.41 11.75
CA PRO A 97 22.75 12.09 11.16
C PRO A 97 22.20 12.14 9.74
N VAL A 98 21.29 13.07 9.44
CA VAL A 98 20.72 13.23 8.09
C VAL A 98 21.78 13.74 7.12
N ALA A 99 22.62 14.69 7.54
CA ALA A 99 23.73 15.19 6.72
C ALA A 99 24.70 14.06 6.33
N LEU A 100 25.11 13.23 7.30
CA LEU A 100 25.99 12.09 7.04
C LEU A 100 25.36 11.05 6.12
N MET A 101 24.06 10.77 6.28
CA MET A 101 23.34 9.85 5.37
C MET A 101 23.27 10.40 3.94
N ARG A 102 23.08 11.72 3.77
CA ARG A 102 23.09 12.38 2.44
C ARG A 102 24.46 12.27 1.78
N GLU A 103 25.53 12.59 2.51
CA GLU A 103 26.92 12.48 2.02
C GLU A 103 27.24 11.06 1.59
N TYR A 104 26.98 10.07 2.46
CA TYR A 104 27.20 8.66 2.15
C TYR A 104 26.41 8.18 0.93
N TYR A 105 25.16 8.65 0.76
CA TYR A 105 24.35 8.33 -0.41
C TYR A 105 24.96 8.91 -1.70
N ARG A 106 25.42 10.17 -1.67
CA ARG A 106 26.04 10.83 -2.84
C ARG A 106 27.32 10.13 -3.27
N ASP A 107 28.18 9.77 -2.32
CA ASP A 107 29.41 9.01 -2.59
C ASP A 107 29.11 7.64 -3.22
N CYS A 108 28.05 6.96 -2.79
CA CYS A 108 27.65 5.67 -3.33
C CYS A 108 27.05 5.76 -4.75
N MET A 109 26.41 6.89 -5.06
CA MET A 109 25.66 7.10 -6.30
C MET A 109 26.42 7.94 -7.34
N ASP A 110 27.64 8.39 -7.03
CA ASP A 110 28.46 9.30 -7.85
C ASP A 110 27.70 10.60 -8.23
N LEU A 111 27.12 11.28 -7.22
CA LEU A 111 26.31 12.51 -7.37
C LEU A 111 27.01 13.79 -6.92
#